data_AF-A0A1F7S002-F1
#
_entry.id   AF-A0A1F7S002-F1
#
_cell.length_a   1.000
_cell.length_b   1.000
_cell.length_c   1.000
_cell.angle_alpha   90.00
_cell.angle_beta   90.00
_cell.angle_gamma   90.00
#
_symmetry.space_group_name_H-M   'P 1'
#
loop_
_entity.id
_entity.type
_entity.pdbx_description
1 polymer ?
#
loop_
_entity_poly.entity_id
_entity_poly.type
_entity_poly.pdbx_seq_one_letter_code
_entity_poly.pdbx_strand_id
1 'polypeptide(L)'
;MCSSTVFRNVGLLDEAYIAYGEFNDFCSRVIRAGYVILETNIPVWHYSEGSSQKIKFMTTWLEYRNAIRFVIKNEGLTGIFRMVLALLYHGCNPFLTRKPDDPVLKRLRRYNIFVTFGLIIGSFCWNVLNIIPTLKARHKANRHIKRGLAGSRY
;
A
#
# COMPACT_ATOMS: atom_id res chain seq x y z
N MET A 1 -6.97 -8.78 15.32
CA MET A 1 -7.75 -9.98 14.91
C MET A 1 -8.97 -9.52 14.12
N CYS A 2 -9.47 -10.32 13.17
CA CYS A 2 -10.54 -9.91 12.26
C CYS A 2 -11.57 -11.05 12.09
N SER A 3 -12.86 -10.76 12.26
CA SER A 3 -13.93 -11.76 12.07
C SER A 3 -14.08 -12.15 10.60
N SER A 4 -14.47 -13.40 10.33
CA SER A 4 -14.77 -13.89 8.97
C SER A 4 -15.86 -13.08 8.28
N THR A 5 -16.79 -12.49 9.04
CA THR A 5 -17.83 -11.60 8.53
C THR A 5 -17.25 -10.36 7.86
N VAL A 6 -16.14 -9.81 8.37
CA VAL A 6 -15.49 -8.65 7.76
C VAL A 6 -15.01 -9.01 6.36
N PHE A 7 -14.36 -10.15 6.18
CA PHE A 7 -13.90 -10.61 4.85
C PHE A 7 -15.06 -10.83 3.88
N ARG A 8 -16.21 -11.33 4.35
CA ARG A 8 -17.41 -11.46 3.52
C ARG A 8 -17.95 -10.10 3.07
N ASN A 9 -17.89 -9.10 3.94
CA ASN A 9 -18.44 -7.76 3.68
C ASN A 9 -17.50 -6.88 2.84
N VAL A 10 -16.18 -6.96 3.07
CA VAL A 10 -15.21 -6.06 2.42
C VAL A 10 -14.45 -6.70 1.26
N GLY A 11 -14.48 -8.03 1.17
CA GLY A 11 -13.72 -8.84 0.22
C GLY A 11 -12.30 -9.18 0.70
N LEU A 12 -11.68 -10.17 0.06
CA LEU A 12 -10.32 -10.66 0.39
C LEU A 12 -9.21 -9.65 0.02
N LEU A 13 -7.95 -10.03 0.29
CA LEU A 13 -6.78 -9.25 -0.15
C LEU A 13 -6.73 -9.16 -1.68
N ASP A 14 -6.17 -8.06 -2.19
CA ASP A 14 -6.00 -7.87 -3.63
C ASP A 14 -4.67 -8.51 -4.08
N GLU A 15 -4.77 -9.60 -4.83
CA GLU A 15 -3.64 -10.42 -5.29
C GLU A 15 -2.66 -9.68 -6.21
N ALA A 16 -3.04 -8.51 -6.75
CA ALA A 16 -2.11 -7.67 -7.49
C ALA A 16 -1.00 -7.06 -6.60
N TYR A 17 -1.21 -7.03 -5.28
CA TYR A 17 -0.17 -6.74 -4.30
C TYR A 17 0.59 -8.03 -3.99
N ILE A 18 1.76 -8.21 -4.61
CA ILE A 18 2.62 -9.37 -4.37
C ILE A 18 3.24 -9.31 -2.96
N ALA A 19 3.64 -8.11 -2.54
CA ALA A 19 4.11 -7.79 -1.20
C ALA A 19 4.06 -6.28 -1.00
N TYR A 20 3.83 -5.83 0.23
CA TYR A 20 3.70 -4.44 0.63
C TYR A 20 2.45 -3.76 0.03
N GLY A 21 1.60 -3.22 0.91
CA GLY A 21 0.39 -2.48 0.55
C GLY A 21 -0.90 -3.31 0.50
N GLU A 22 -0.83 -4.64 0.51
CA GLU A 22 -2.00 -5.54 0.56
C GLU A 22 -2.84 -5.29 1.82
N PHE A 23 -2.16 -5.14 2.96
CA PHE A 23 -2.80 -4.90 4.23
C PHE A 23 -3.36 -3.48 4.33
N ASN A 24 -2.60 -2.48 3.85
CA ASN A 24 -3.05 -1.09 3.81
C ASN A 24 -4.32 -0.93 2.96
N ASP A 25 -4.37 -1.58 1.79
CA ASP A 25 -5.56 -1.61 0.93
C ASP A 25 -6.76 -2.26 1.64
N PHE A 26 -6.54 -3.39 2.31
CA PHE A 26 -7.58 -4.07 3.07
C PHE A 26 -8.12 -3.19 4.21
N CYS A 27 -7.23 -2.62 5.04
CA CYS A 27 -7.59 -1.72 6.12
C CYS A 27 -8.36 -0.48 5.63
N SER A 28 -7.93 0.12 4.51
CA SER A 28 -8.67 1.22 3.85
C SER A 28 -10.10 0.81 3.51
N ARG A 29 -10.29 -0.39 2.92
CA ARG A 29 -11.63 -0.91 2.60
C ARG A 29 -12.47 -1.21 3.85
N VAL A 30 -11.84 -1.74 4.90
CA VAL A 30 -12.49 -2.00 6.19
C VAL A 30 -13.01 -0.70 6.80
N ILE A 31 -12.19 0.35 6.86
CA ILE A 31 -12.61 1.69 7.34
C ILE A 31 -13.75 2.23 6.49
N ARG A 32 -13.64 2.14 5.16
CA ARG A 32 -14.68 2.61 4.22
C ARG A 32 -15.99 1.83 4.31
N ALA A 33 -15.97 0.63 4.87
CA ALA A 33 -17.16 -0.16 5.17
C ALA A 33 -17.77 0.16 6.55
N GLY A 34 -17.23 1.16 7.26
CA GLY A 34 -17.75 1.61 8.56
C GLY A 34 -17.22 0.82 9.77
N TYR A 35 -16.26 -0.07 9.57
CA TYR A 35 -15.58 -0.75 10.68
C TYR A 35 -14.53 0.17 11.31
N VAL A 36 -14.29 -0.04 12.60
CA VAL A 36 -13.22 0.62 13.34
C VAL A 36 -12.03 -0.33 13.48
N ILE A 37 -10.83 0.18 13.24
CA ILE A 37 -9.58 -0.54 13.51
C ILE A 37 -9.11 -0.14 14.90
N LEU A 38 -8.92 -1.12 15.77
CA LEU A 38 -8.41 -0.93 17.12
C LEU A 38 -6.96 -1.44 17.20
N GLU A 39 -6.11 -0.61 17.79
CA GLU A 39 -4.74 -0.98 18.16
C GLU A 39 -4.71 -1.41 19.62
N THR A 40 -4.04 -2.53 19.90
CA THR A 40 -3.90 -3.06 21.26
C THR A 40 -2.49 -2.83 21.77
N ASN A 41 -2.33 -2.48 23.04
CA ASN A 41 -1.02 -2.30 23.68
C ASN A 41 -0.34 -3.65 24.06
N ILE A 42 -0.49 -4.67 23.22
CA ILE A 42 0.15 -5.97 23.42
C ILE A 42 1.45 -5.95 22.60
N PRO A 43 2.63 -6.07 23.22
CA PRO A 43 3.89 -6.05 22.48
C PRO A 43 4.00 -7.27 21.58
N VAL A 44 4.32 -7.03 20.31
CA VAL A 44 4.57 -8.09 19.32
C VAL A 44 6.01 -7.99 18.85
N TRP A 45 6.80 -9.04 19.08
CA TRP A 45 8.14 -9.15 18.54
C TRP A 45 8.07 -9.60 17.08
N HIS A 46 8.42 -8.70 16.17
CA HIS A 46 8.41 -8.97 14.73
C HIS A 46 9.82 -8.78 14.14
N TYR A 47 10.33 -9.83 13.50
CA TYR A 47 11.58 -9.75 12.75
C TYR A 47 11.34 -9.09 11.40
N SER A 48 11.51 -7.76 11.36
CA SER A 48 11.30 -6.95 10.16
C SER A 48 12.23 -7.37 9.02
N GLU A 49 11.67 -7.53 7.82
CA GLU A 49 12.38 -7.77 6.55
C GLU A 49 13.11 -9.12 6.39
N GLY A 50 12.86 -10.14 7.23
CA GLY A 50 13.60 -11.41 7.17
C GLY A 50 13.66 -12.06 5.79
N SER A 51 12.51 -12.20 5.12
CA SER A 51 12.43 -12.78 3.77
C SER A 51 12.87 -11.81 2.66
N SER A 52 12.93 -10.52 2.96
CA SER A 52 13.19 -9.44 1.99
C SER A 52 14.67 -9.10 1.85
N GLN A 53 15.53 -9.63 2.72
CA GLN A 53 16.99 -9.38 2.66
C GLN A 53 17.65 -9.94 1.39
N LYS A 54 17.10 -11.00 0.79
CA LYS A 54 17.68 -11.65 -0.40
C LYS A 54 17.31 -10.96 -1.72
N ILE A 55 16.19 -10.24 -1.76
CA ILE A 55 15.64 -9.64 -3.00
C ILE A 55 15.40 -8.14 -2.80
N LYS A 56 16.47 -7.43 -2.45
CA LYS A 56 16.43 -6.02 -2.02
C LYS A 56 15.89 -5.06 -3.08
N PHE A 57 16.18 -5.31 -4.36
CA PHE A 57 15.76 -4.46 -5.46
C PHE A 57 14.25 -4.61 -5.71
N MET A 58 13.79 -5.86 -5.89
CA MET A 58 12.39 -6.17 -6.11
C MET A 58 11.50 -5.67 -4.98
N THR A 59 11.92 -5.84 -3.73
CA THR A 59 11.14 -5.38 -2.56
C THR A 59 10.99 -3.85 -2.54
N THR A 60 12.04 -3.12 -2.92
CA THR A 60 12.00 -1.66 -3.04
C THR A 60 11.10 -1.21 -4.20
N TRP A 61 11.20 -1.87 -5.35
CA TRP A 61 10.33 -1.59 -6.49
C TRP A 61 8.85 -1.88 -6.18
N LEU A 62 8.56 -3.01 -5.54
CA LEU A 62 7.20 -3.38 -5.12
C LEU A 62 6.62 -2.34 -4.15
N GLU A 63 7.40 -1.87 -3.18
CA GLU A 63 6.98 -0.80 -2.25
C GLU A 63 6.56 0.47 -3.01
N TYR A 64 7.42 0.99 -3.91
CA TYR A 64 7.13 2.18 -4.71
C TYR A 64 5.89 2.00 -5.59
N ARG A 65 5.84 0.91 -6.34
CA ARG A 65 4.74 0.57 -7.25
C ARG A 65 3.42 0.43 -6.51
N ASN A 66 3.43 -0.24 -5.37
CA ASN A 66 2.22 -0.54 -4.60
C ASN A 66 1.74 0.68 -3.81
N ALA A 67 2.63 1.57 -3.37
CA ALA A 67 2.24 2.86 -2.80
C ALA A 67 1.45 3.72 -3.81
N ILE A 68 1.90 3.79 -5.07
CA ILE A 68 1.19 4.48 -6.15
C ILE A 68 -0.13 3.78 -6.48
N ARG A 69 -0.14 2.44 -6.60
CA ARG A 69 -1.36 1.66 -6.85
C ARG A 69 -2.40 1.90 -5.76
N PHE A 70 -1.97 1.93 -4.50
CA PHE A 70 -2.83 2.14 -3.35
C PHE A 70 -3.60 3.45 -3.45
N VAL A 71 -2.91 4.57 -3.75
CA VAL A 71 -3.57 5.88 -3.87
C VAL A 71 -4.45 5.98 -5.12
N ILE A 72 -4.09 5.35 -6.24
CA ILE A 72 -4.97 5.27 -7.41
C ILE A 72 -6.28 4.54 -7.06
N LYS A 73 -6.17 3.44 -6.30
CA LYS A 73 -7.30 2.59 -5.95
C LYS A 73 -8.19 3.21 -4.87
N ASN A 74 -7.61 3.90 -3.89
CA ASN A 74 -8.33 4.34 -2.69
C ASN A 74 -8.54 5.86 -2.61
N GLU A 75 -7.71 6.66 -3.26
CA GLU A 75 -7.75 8.12 -3.21
C GLU A 75 -8.13 8.75 -4.57
N GLY A 76 -7.97 10.07 -4.70
CA GLY A 76 -8.15 10.83 -5.94
C GLY A 76 -6.82 11.36 -6.48
N LEU A 77 -6.89 12.23 -7.50
CA LEU A 77 -5.71 12.81 -8.16
C LEU A 77 -4.77 13.56 -7.19
N THR A 78 -5.33 14.26 -6.20
CA THR A 78 -4.57 14.92 -5.14
C THR A 78 -3.77 13.94 -4.29
N GLY A 79 -4.36 12.78 -3.98
CA GLY A 79 -3.68 11.69 -3.28
C GLY A 79 -2.52 11.11 -4.07
N ILE A 80 -2.71 10.92 -5.38
CA ILE A 80 -1.65 10.47 -6.30
C ILE A 80 -0.49 11.46 -6.31
N PHE A 81 -0.78 12.75 -6.50
CA PHE A 81 0.25 13.79 -6.53
C PHE A 81 1.03 13.85 -5.21
N ARG A 82 0.32 13.86 -4.08
CA ARG A 82 0.91 13.82 -2.73
C ARG A 82 1.80 12.60 -2.54
N MET A 83 1.36 11.42 -2.99
CA MET A 83 2.15 10.19 -2.89
C MET A 83 3.42 10.28 -3.72
N VAL A 84 3.35 10.72 -4.98
CA VAL A 84 4.54 10.86 -5.84
C VAL A 84 5.53 11.83 -5.21
N LEU A 85 5.07 12.98 -4.70
CA LEU A 85 5.92 13.93 -3.98
C LEU A 85 6.53 13.32 -2.71
N ALA A 86 5.76 12.56 -1.94
CA ALA A 86 6.27 11.88 -0.75
C ALA A 86 7.36 10.86 -1.09
N LEU A 87 7.18 10.07 -2.16
CA LEU A 87 8.18 9.11 -2.63
C LEU A 87 9.46 9.81 -3.11
N LEU A 88 9.34 10.94 -3.81
CA LEU A 88 10.49 11.74 -4.22
C LEU A 88 11.19 12.37 -3.01
N TYR A 89 10.44 12.92 -2.05
CA TYR A 89 11.02 13.51 -0.85
C TYR A 89 11.73 12.46 0.01
N HIS A 90 11.11 11.31 0.26
CA HIS A 90 11.71 10.28 1.10
C HIS A 90 12.82 9.49 0.39
N GLY A 91 12.68 9.23 -0.91
CA GLY A 91 13.64 8.44 -1.69
C GLY A 91 14.82 9.24 -2.23
N CYS A 92 14.59 10.49 -2.67
CA CYS A 92 15.56 11.27 -3.43
C CYS A 92 16.14 12.47 -2.66
N ASN A 93 15.63 12.85 -1.48
CA ASN A 93 16.19 13.98 -0.73
C ASN A 93 17.52 13.61 -0.05
N PRO A 94 18.66 14.18 -0.49
CA PRO A 94 19.95 13.91 0.13
C PRO A 94 20.08 14.55 1.52
N PHE A 95 19.32 15.60 1.81
CA PHE A 95 19.36 16.36 3.06
C PHE A 95 18.50 15.75 4.16
N LEU A 96 17.75 14.69 3.87
CA LEU A 96 17.02 13.98 4.90
C LEU A 96 18.03 13.22 5.78
N THR A 97 18.42 13.81 6.90
CA THR A 97 19.44 13.27 7.83
C THR A 97 18.87 12.34 8.88
N ARG A 98 17.54 12.15 8.91
CA ARG A 98 16.86 11.28 9.86
C ARG A 98 17.45 9.87 9.79
N LYS A 99 17.97 9.38 10.93
CA LYS A 99 18.45 7.99 11.03
C LYS A 99 17.28 7.07 10.65
N PRO A 100 17.49 6.10 9.75
CA PRO A 100 16.43 5.18 9.34
C PRO A 100 16.23 4.12 10.42
N ASP A 101 15.67 4.56 11.56
CA ASP A 101 15.18 3.69 12.63
C ASP A 101 13.92 2.95 12.16
N ASP A 102 13.27 3.52 11.13
CA ASP A 102 12.12 2.98 10.43
C ASP A 102 12.56 2.05 9.27
N PRO A 103 12.20 0.75 9.30
CA PRO A 103 12.44 -0.20 8.21
C PRO A 103 11.90 0.26 6.85
N VAL A 104 10.80 0.99 6.80
CA VAL A 104 10.21 1.50 5.56
C VAL A 104 11.14 2.53 4.93
N LEU A 105 11.57 3.53 5.69
CA LEU A 105 12.52 4.54 5.20
C LEU A 105 13.85 3.92 4.78
N LYS A 106 14.33 2.90 5.51
CA LYS A 106 15.53 2.14 5.14
C LYS A 106 15.38 1.44 3.78
N ARG A 107 14.18 0.95 3.44
CA ARG A 107 13.87 0.33 2.15
C ARG A 107 13.84 1.38 1.04
N LEU A 108 13.14 2.49 1.25
CA LEU A 108 13.00 3.56 0.26
C LEU A 108 14.36 4.18 -0.10
N ARG A 109 15.25 4.36 0.88
CA ARG A 109 16.57 5.02 0.70
C ARG A 109 17.73 4.06 0.50
N ARG A 110 17.45 2.82 0.11
CA ARG A 110 18.47 1.77 -0.01
C ARG A 110 19.50 2.04 -1.11
N TYR A 111 19.10 2.75 -2.15
CA TYR A 111 19.92 3.00 -3.34
C TYR A 111 20.25 4.49 -3.50
N ASN A 112 21.21 4.78 -4.37
CA ASN A 112 21.53 6.16 -4.74
C ASN A 112 20.34 6.85 -5.42
N ILE A 113 20.39 8.18 -5.48
CA ILE A 113 19.32 9.02 -6.01
C ILE A 113 18.87 8.62 -7.44
N PHE A 114 19.80 8.28 -8.32
CA PHE A 114 19.49 7.94 -9.71
C PHE A 114 18.73 6.62 -9.83
N VAL A 115 19.18 5.59 -9.09
CA VAL A 115 18.50 4.29 -9.04
C VAL A 115 17.11 4.45 -8.42
N THR A 116 17.01 5.21 -7.32
CA THR A 116 15.72 5.47 -6.66
C THR A 116 14.75 6.22 -7.58
N PHE A 117 15.24 7.24 -8.29
CA PHE A 117 14.44 7.99 -9.27
C PHE A 117 13.97 7.08 -10.42
N GLY A 118 14.85 6.24 -10.96
CA GLY A 118 14.50 5.25 -11.97
C GLY A 118 13.45 4.24 -11.48
N LEU A 119 13.55 3.78 -10.22
CA LEU A 119 12.55 2.91 -9.60
C LEU A 119 11.18 3.58 -9.48
N ILE A 120 11.13 4.86 -9.11
CA ILE A 120 9.89 5.64 -9.01
C ILE A 120 9.26 5.81 -10.39
N ILE A 121 10.05 6.16 -11.42
CA ILE A 121 9.56 6.27 -12.80
C ILE A 121 9.02 4.92 -13.28
N GLY A 122 9.78 3.84 -13.12
CA GLY A 122 9.34 2.50 -13.50
C GLY A 122 8.06 2.08 -12.79
N SER A 123 7.91 2.44 -11.51
CA SER A 123 6.71 2.21 -10.70
C SER A 123 5.51 3.01 -11.21
N PHE A 124 5.72 4.26 -11.62
CA PHE A 124 4.69 5.10 -12.24
C PHE A 124 4.23 4.52 -13.58
N CYS A 125 5.18 4.22 -14.48
CA CYS A 125 4.89 3.62 -15.78
C CYS A 125 4.12 2.31 -15.65
N TRP A 126 4.53 1.44 -14.71
CA TRP A 126 3.79 0.20 -14.45
C TRP A 126 2.33 0.47 -14.04
N ASN A 127 2.09 1.48 -13.21
CA ASN A 127 0.74 1.85 -12.78
C ASN A 127 -0.10 2.47 -13.92
N VAL A 128 0.52 3.23 -14.82
CA VAL A 128 -0.14 3.72 -16.04
C VAL A 128 -0.59 2.54 -16.91
N LEU A 129 0.30 1.57 -17.15
CA LEU A 129 -0.03 0.36 -17.92
C LEU A 129 -1.10 -0.49 -17.23
N ASN A 130 -1.14 -0.49 -15.90
CA ASN A 130 -2.09 -1.25 -15.09
C ASN A 130 -3.25 -0.41 -14.55
N ILE A 131 -3.55 0.74 -15.15
CA ILE A 131 -4.59 1.63 -14.63
C ILE A 131 -5.99 1.00 -14.71
N ILE A 132 -6.30 0.37 -15.84
CA ILE A 132 -7.60 -0.28 -16.08
C ILE A 132 -7.88 -1.39 -15.05
N PRO A 133 -6.99 -2.39 -14.84
CA PRO A 133 -7.22 -3.41 -13.83
C PRO A 133 -7.29 -2.83 -12.41
N THR A 134 -6.54 -1.78 -12.11
CA THR A 134 -6.59 -1.08 -10.80
C THR A 134 -7.97 -0.45 -10.57
N LEU A 135 -8.51 0.25 -11.57
CA LEU A 135 -9.84 0.86 -11.49
C LEU A 135 -10.96 -0.19 -11.44
N LYS A 136 -10.83 -1.32 -12.16
CA LYS A 136 -11.74 -2.46 -12.04
C LYS A 136 -11.71 -3.04 -10.62
N ALA A 137 -10.53 -3.17 -10.01
CA ALA A 137 -10.39 -3.63 -8.63
C ALA A 137 -11.03 -2.66 -7.63
N ARG A 138 -10.86 -1.34 -7.83
CA ARG A 138 -11.56 -0.30 -7.06
C ARG A 138 -13.08 -0.46 -7.14
N HIS A 139 -13.62 -0.61 -8.35
CA HIS A 139 -15.05 -0.78 -8.55
C HIS A 139 -15.56 -2.08 -7.90
N LYS A 140 -14.84 -3.20 -8.06
CA LYS A 140 -15.17 -4.48 -7.42
C LYS A 140 -15.23 -4.34 -5.90
N ALA A 141 -14.23 -3.71 -5.28
CA ALA A 141 -14.19 -3.45 -3.84
C ALA A 141 -15.41 -2.63 -3.38
N ASN A 142 -15.76 -1.56 -4.11
CA ASN A 142 -16.91 -0.73 -3.78
C ASN A 142 -18.23 -1.52 -3.83
N ARG A 143 -18.38 -2.45 -4.78
CA ARG A 143 -19.57 -3.31 -4.87
C ARG A 143 -19.65 -4.28 -3.69
N HIS A 144 -18.54 -4.87 -3.27
CA HIS A 144 -18.52 -5.74 -2.09
C HIS A 144 -18.96 -4.99 -0.84
N ILE A 145 -18.35 -3.83 -0.58
CA ILE A 145 -18.71 -2.98 0.57
C ILE A 145 -20.20 -2.64 0.57
N LYS A 146 -20.75 -2.20 -0.58
CA LYS A 146 -22.18 -1.88 -0.71
C LYS A 146 -23.07 -3.10 -0.43
N ARG A 147 -22.71 -4.29 -0.91
CA ARG A 147 -23.46 -5.54 -0.65
C ARG A 147 -23.39 -5.94 0.82
N GLY A 148 -22.22 -5.86 1.45
CA GLY A 148 -22.05 -6.15 2.87
C GLY A 148 -22.88 -5.21 3.76
N LEU A 149 -22.90 -3.93 3.43
CA LEU A 149 -23.73 -2.93 4.14
C LEU A 149 -25.23 -3.18 3.97
N ALA A 150 -25.69 -3.64 2.79
CA ALA A 150 -27.09 -3.99 2.58
C ALA A 150 -27.49 -5.27 3.32
N GLY A 151 -26.63 -6.28 3.37
CA GLY A 151 -26.88 -7.54 4.06
C GLY A 151 -26.84 -7.44 5.59
N SER A 152 -26.17 -6.41 6.15
CA SER A 152 -26.11 -6.17 7.60
C SER A 152 -27.34 -5.41 8.16
N ARG A 153 -28.28 -4.99 7.30
CA ARG A 153 -29.50 -4.26 7.70
C ARG A 153 -30.71 -5.17 7.96
N TYR A 154 -30.52 -6.47 7.86
CA TYR A 154 -31.51 -7.53 8.15
C TYR A 154 -30.87 -8.53 9.11
#